data_AF-A0A1Q7UNZ4-F1
#
_entry.id   AF-A0A1Q7UNZ4-F1
#
_cell.length_a   1.000
_cell.length_b   1.000
_cell.length_c   1.000
_cell.angle_alpha   90.00
_cell.angle_beta   90.00
_cell.angle_gamma   90.00
#
_symmetry.space_group_name_H-M   'P 1'
#
loop_
_entity.id
_entity.type
_entity.pdbx_description
1 polymer ?
#
loop_
_entity_poly.entity_id
_entity_poly.type
_entity_poly.pdbx_seq_one_letter_code
_entity_poly.pdbx_strand_id
1 'polypeptide(L)'
;MSKGWGRWIAVVGALAPWWVMHAVNVGQVVPLVAAGTVVAWRLTRDRREILAGVALAAILLKPNTAILVPFALLFAQRYRIFAAWAGVVIAVLLAVLLTVGVDGMSAYVTQLRGPLPKGADDLTLHGALSATGPLAAVLRVLIVGAVFAAAYRMRRSPGLVVPLAIIASLVISPYLHASDLCMLAAAGWMVWEERPALAWRVPLTLIWVLASPYLYLRGVSPHLKQWPWFEIALLLALVIAAWWPLTAWADSRRRAPA
;
A
#
# COMPACT_ATOMS: atom_id res chain seq x y z
N MET A 1 -8.25 15.30 10.33
CA MET A 1 -7.46 15.76 9.16
C MET A 1 -6.44 16.77 9.63
N SER A 2 -5.26 16.75 9.02
CA SER A 2 -4.27 17.82 9.21
C SER A 2 -4.84 19.16 8.71
N LYS A 3 -4.54 20.27 9.41
CA LYS A 3 -4.98 21.63 9.04
C LYS A 3 -3.77 22.51 8.73
N GLY A 4 -3.97 23.52 7.89
CA GLY A 4 -2.93 24.50 7.53
C GLY A 4 -1.71 23.86 6.84
N TRP A 5 -0.51 24.28 7.24
CA TRP A 5 0.77 23.83 6.68
C TRP A 5 0.98 22.31 6.72
N GLY A 6 0.49 21.63 7.76
CA GLY A 6 0.65 20.18 7.89
C GLY A 6 -0.01 19.38 6.77
N ARG A 7 -1.06 19.93 6.13
CA ARG A 7 -1.71 19.30 4.97
C ARG A 7 -0.87 19.42 3.72
N TRP A 8 -0.31 20.60 3.49
CA TRP A 8 0.55 20.87 2.33
C TRP A 8 1.84 20.07 2.39
N ILE A 9 2.44 19.91 3.57
CA ILE A 9 3.61 19.04 3.76
C ILE A 9 3.31 17.61 3.31
N ALA A 10 2.15 17.06 3.68
CA ALA A 10 1.79 15.71 3.27
C ALA A 10 1.54 15.58 1.76
N VAL A 11 0.85 16.56 1.17
CA VAL A 11 0.57 16.56 -0.27
C VAL A 11 1.86 16.67 -1.07
N VAL A 12 2.73 17.63 -0.72
CA VAL A 12 4.03 17.79 -1.38
C VAL A 12 4.90 16.57 -1.14
N GLY A 13 4.99 16.08 0.10
CA GLY A 13 5.76 14.90 0.44
C GLY A 13 5.30 13.62 -0.27
N ALA A 14 4.00 13.48 -0.56
CA ALA A 14 3.47 12.34 -1.28
C ALA A 14 3.61 12.45 -2.81
N LEU A 15 3.65 13.66 -3.38
CA LEU A 15 3.70 13.88 -4.82
C LEU A 15 5.12 14.18 -5.36
N ALA A 16 6.00 14.71 -4.52
CA ALA A 16 7.37 15.06 -4.89
C ALA A 16 8.37 13.90 -5.03
N PRO A 17 8.20 12.69 -4.46
CA PRO A 17 9.18 11.63 -4.59
C PRO A 17 9.52 11.30 -6.04
N TRP A 18 10.80 11.00 -6.31
CA TRP A 18 11.29 10.77 -7.68
C TRP A 18 10.54 9.64 -8.40
N TRP A 19 10.10 8.61 -7.68
CA TRP A 19 9.32 7.51 -8.28
C TRP A 19 7.93 7.93 -8.75
N VAL A 20 7.33 8.97 -8.15
CA VAL A 20 6.04 9.52 -8.63
C VAL A 20 6.26 10.21 -9.97
N MET A 21 7.29 11.05 -10.05
CA MET A 21 7.66 11.71 -11.31
C MET A 21 8.06 10.68 -12.37
N HIS A 22 8.84 9.68 -11.99
CA HIS A 22 9.26 8.60 -12.89
C HIS A 22 8.05 7.80 -13.40
N ALA A 23 7.13 7.41 -12.51
CA ALA A 23 5.92 6.69 -12.89
C ALA A 23 5.08 7.45 -13.93
N VAL A 24 4.93 8.76 -13.75
CA VAL A 24 4.23 9.62 -14.72
C VAL A 24 5.02 9.72 -16.03
N ASN A 25 6.34 9.93 -15.96
CA ASN A 25 7.19 10.08 -17.13
C ASN A 25 7.20 8.83 -18.03
N VAL A 26 7.21 7.63 -17.44
CA VAL A 26 7.20 6.36 -18.16
C VAL A 26 5.79 5.79 -18.39
N GLY A 27 4.74 6.57 -18.15
CA GLY A 27 3.35 6.17 -18.43
C GLY A 27 2.86 4.97 -17.60
N GLN A 28 3.38 4.76 -16.39
CA GLN A 28 2.99 3.65 -15.54
C GLN A 28 1.57 3.83 -14.99
N VAL A 29 0.88 2.71 -14.80
CA VAL A 29 -0.52 2.70 -14.32
C VAL A 29 -0.66 2.89 -12.80
N VAL A 30 0.43 2.74 -12.04
CA VAL A 30 0.39 2.75 -10.56
C VAL A 30 -0.13 4.05 -9.95
N PRO A 31 0.15 5.26 -10.47
CA PRO A 31 -0.48 6.47 -9.98
C PRO A 31 -2.02 6.41 -9.97
N LEU A 32 -2.64 5.67 -10.91
CA LEU A 32 -4.10 5.44 -10.90
C LEU A 32 -4.52 4.50 -9.77
N VAL A 33 -3.72 3.46 -9.48
CA VAL A 33 -3.94 2.56 -8.33
C VAL A 33 -3.80 3.32 -7.02
N ALA A 34 -2.78 4.18 -6.90
CA ALA A 34 -2.57 5.05 -5.75
C ALA A 34 -3.74 6.02 -5.55
N ALA A 35 -4.19 6.69 -6.61
CA ALA A 35 -5.34 7.58 -6.56
C ALA A 35 -6.62 6.82 -6.16
N GLY A 36 -6.89 5.67 -6.78
CA GLY A 36 -8.05 4.83 -6.48
C GLY A 36 -8.08 4.34 -5.03
N THR A 37 -6.93 3.93 -4.49
CA THR A 37 -6.82 3.51 -3.08
C THR A 37 -6.95 4.67 -2.09
N VAL A 38 -6.45 5.87 -2.43
CA VAL A 38 -6.69 7.09 -1.64
C VAL A 38 -8.16 7.47 -1.64
N VAL A 39 -8.83 7.40 -2.80
CA VAL A 39 -10.28 7.64 -2.91
C VAL A 39 -11.06 6.61 -2.10
N ALA A 40 -10.74 5.31 -2.22
CA ALA A 40 -11.36 4.25 -1.44
C ALA A 40 -11.17 4.46 0.07
N TRP A 41 -9.97 4.85 0.50
CA TRP A 41 -9.68 5.19 1.89
C TRP A 41 -10.53 6.36 2.40
N ARG A 42 -10.64 7.45 1.62
CA ARG A 42 -11.52 8.58 1.95
C ARG A 42 -12.99 8.15 2.08
N LEU A 43 -13.50 7.43 1.09
CA LEU A 43 -14.88 6.93 1.08
C LEU A 43 -15.16 5.98 2.25
N THR A 44 -14.17 5.18 2.65
CA THR A 44 -14.24 4.33 3.84
C THR A 44 -14.42 5.15 5.13
N ARG A 45 -13.72 6.29 5.25
CA ARG A 45 -13.89 7.21 6.38
C ARG A 45 -15.26 7.86 6.39
N ASP A 46 -15.76 8.19 5.21
CA ASP A 46 -17.09 8.80 5.01
C ASP A 46 -18.23 7.78 5.08
N ARG A 47 -17.93 6.51 5.43
CA ARG A 47 -18.89 5.39 5.50
C ARG A 47 -19.63 5.11 4.19
N ARG A 48 -19.08 5.53 3.05
CA ARG A 48 -19.59 5.25 1.70
C ARG A 48 -19.04 3.91 1.19
N GLU A 49 -19.44 2.84 1.86
CA GLU A 49 -18.80 1.52 1.73
C GLU A 49 -18.85 0.93 0.30
N ILE A 50 -19.97 1.07 -0.40
CA ILE A 50 -20.12 0.56 -1.77
C ILE A 50 -19.19 1.29 -2.74
N LEU A 51 -19.18 2.64 -2.68
CA LEU A 51 -18.30 3.45 -3.52
C LEU A 51 -16.82 3.18 -3.20
N ALA A 52 -16.49 2.94 -1.93
CA ALA A 52 -15.14 2.55 -1.54
C ALA A 52 -14.74 1.22 -2.21
N GLY A 53 -15.63 0.23 -2.21
CA GLY A 53 -15.38 -1.06 -2.86
C GLY A 53 -15.22 -0.94 -4.38
N VAL A 54 -16.06 -0.11 -5.02
CA VAL A 54 -15.92 0.20 -6.45
C VAL A 54 -14.59 0.91 -6.74
N ALA A 55 -14.19 1.88 -5.93
CA ALA A 55 -12.92 2.58 -6.10
C ALA A 55 -11.71 1.65 -5.94
N LEU A 56 -11.80 0.61 -5.10
CA LEU A 56 -10.77 -0.43 -4.98
C LEU A 56 -10.62 -1.28 -6.25
N ALA A 57 -11.55 -1.22 -7.21
CA ALA A 57 -11.38 -1.89 -8.51
C ALA A 57 -10.14 -1.38 -9.28
N ALA A 58 -9.65 -0.17 -8.97
CA ALA A 58 -8.37 0.32 -9.49
C ALA A 58 -7.19 -0.63 -9.23
N ILE A 59 -7.26 -1.47 -8.17
CA ILE A 59 -6.24 -2.49 -7.87
C ILE A 59 -6.09 -3.50 -9.01
N LEU A 60 -7.14 -3.76 -9.80
CA LEU A 60 -7.09 -4.67 -10.95
C LEU A 60 -6.08 -4.24 -12.02
N LEU A 61 -5.73 -2.95 -12.08
CA LEU A 61 -4.73 -2.44 -13.01
C LEU A 61 -3.31 -2.92 -12.67
N LYS A 62 -3.00 -3.09 -11.38
CA LYS A 62 -1.71 -3.62 -10.92
C LYS A 62 -1.84 -4.31 -9.56
N PRO A 63 -2.34 -5.56 -9.53
CA PRO A 63 -2.81 -6.20 -8.30
C PRO A 63 -1.74 -6.32 -7.21
N ASN A 64 -0.51 -6.68 -7.58
CA ASN A 64 0.59 -6.91 -6.65
C ASN A 64 0.90 -5.72 -5.73
N THR A 65 0.52 -4.50 -6.12
CA THR A 65 0.80 -3.29 -5.35
C THR A 65 -0.16 -3.02 -4.18
N ALA A 66 -1.33 -3.67 -4.16
CA ALA A 66 -2.37 -3.41 -3.17
C ALA A 66 -3.34 -4.59 -2.90
N ILE A 67 -3.03 -5.80 -3.38
CA ILE A 67 -3.95 -6.95 -3.34
C ILE A 67 -4.47 -7.28 -1.94
N LEU A 68 -3.70 -7.02 -0.87
CA LEU A 68 -4.13 -7.31 0.49
C LEU A 68 -5.20 -6.34 1.01
N VAL A 69 -5.39 -5.17 0.40
CA VAL A 69 -6.34 -4.14 0.87
C VAL A 69 -7.77 -4.66 1.02
N PRO A 70 -8.42 -5.24 -0.02
CA PRO A 70 -9.77 -5.77 0.11
C PRO A 70 -9.87 -6.87 1.17
N PHE A 71 -8.89 -7.77 1.26
CA PHE A 71 -8.89 -8.85 2.26
C PHE A 71 -8.67 -8.32 3.68
N ALA A 72 -7.75 -7.37 3.89
CA ALA A 72 -7.56 -6.75 5.19
C ALA A 72 -8.84 -6.02 5.66
N LEU A 73 -9.58 -5.38 4.74
CA LEU A 73 -10.88 -4.79 5.04
C LEU A 73 -11.94 -5.84 5.40
N LEU A 74 -11.92 -7.01 4.76
CA LEU A 74 -12.75 -8.16 5.16
C LEU A 74 -12.46 -8.56 6.61
N PHE A 75 -11.18 -8.72 6.99
CA PHE A 75 -10.77 -9.01 8.37
C PHE A 75 -11.09 -7.87 9.35
N ALA A 76 -11.10 -6.62 8.89
CA ALA A 76 -11.58 -5.47 9.65
C ALA A 76 -13.13 -5.38 9.73
N GLN A 77 -13.85 -6.43 9.31
CA GLN A 77 -15.31 -6.54 9.31
C GLN A 77 -16.01 -5.50 8.43
N ARG A 78 -15.38 -5.08 7.33
CA ARG A 78 -15.97 -4.20 6.30
C ARG A 78 -16.51 -4.99 5.12
N TYR A 79 -17.42 -5.93 5.41
CA TYR A 79 -17.97 -6.88 4.44
C TYR A 79 -18.59 -6.22 3.21
N ARG A 80 -19.27 -5.07 3.38
CA ARG A 80 -19.92 -4.34 2.27
C ARG A 80 -18.91 -3.77 1.28
N ILE A 81 -17.76 -3.30 1.76
CA ILE A 81 -16.67 -2.82 0.90
C ILE A 81 -16.09 -3.99 0.10
N PHE A 82 -15.80 -5.10 0.78
CA PHE A 82 -15.27 -6.31 0.15
C PHE A 82 -16.25 -6.88 -0.89
N ALA A 83 -17.54 -6.98 -0.57
CA ALA A 83 -18.56 -7.48 -1.48
C ALA A 83 -18.72 -6.61 -2.73
N ALA A 84 -18.71 -5.27 -2.58
CA ALA A 84 -18.76 -4.36 -3.72
C ALA A 84 -17.53 -4.50 -4.62
N TRP A 85 -16.32 -4.58 -4.04
CA TRP A 85 -15.10 -4.85 -4.79
C TRP A 85 -15.17 -6.21 -5.52
N ALA A 86 -15.54 -7.28 -4.81
CA ALA A 86 -15.66 -8.63 -5.37
C ALA A 86 -16.67 -8.67 -6.52
N GLY A 87 -17.79 -7.93 -6.42
CA GLY A 87 -18.76 -7.79 -7.51
C GLY A 87 -18.13 -7.19 -8.78
N VAL A 88 -17.31 -6.14 -8.65
CA VAL A 88 -16.58 -5.57 -9.79
C VAL A 88 -15.55 -6.55 -10.35
N VAL A 89 -14.81 -7.25 -9.49
CA VAL A 89 -13.85 -8.28 -9.92
C VAL A 89 -14.54 -9.38 -10.72
N ILE A 90 -15.68 -9.88 -10.25
CA ILE A 90 -16.46 -10.89 -10.95
C ILE A 90 -16.95 -10.37 -12.31
N ALA A 91 -17.47 -9.14 -12.36
CA ALA A 91 -17.90 -8.54 -13.62
C ALA A 91 -16.76 -8.42 -14.64
N VAL A 92 -15.58 -7.98 -14.19
CA VAL A 92 -14.37 -7.90 -15.04
C VAL A 92 -13.92 -9.30 -15.47
N LEU A 93 -13.92 -10.28 -14.57
CA LEU A 93 -13.56 -11.66 -14.89
C LEU A 93 -14.49 -12.27 -15.94
N LEU A 94 -15.81 -12.02 -15.84
CA LEU A 94 -16.78 -12.44 -16.85
C LEU A 94 -16.52 -11.76 -18.19
N ALA A 95 -16.22 -10.45 -18.21
CA ALA A 95 -15.87 -9.75 -19.43
C ALA A 95 -14.59 -10.31 -20.08
N VAL A 96 -13.57 -10.64 -19.28
CA VAL A 96 -12.34 -11.28 -19.76
C VAL A 96 -12.64 -12.67 -20.33
N LEU A 97 -13.44 -13.49 -19.62
CA LEU A 97 -13.84 -14.82 -20.10
C LEU A 97 -14.60 -14.74 -21.42
N LEU A 98 -15.50 -13.77 -21.58
CA LEU A 98 -16.29 -13.57 -22.80
C LEU A 98 -15.45 -13.06 -23.99
N THR A 99 -14.37 -12.33 -23.73
CA THR A 99 -13.55 -11.70 -24.78
C THR A 99 -12.34 -12.55 -25.18
N VAL A 100 -11.69 -13.19 -24.22
CA VAL A 100 -10.43 -13.93 -24.39
C VAL A 100 -10.64 -15.45 -24.36
N GLY A 101 -11.74 -15.92 -23.75
CA GLY A 101 -12.02 -17.33 -23.59
C GLY A 101 -11.11 -18.04 -22.56
N VAL A 102 -11.41 -19.31 -22.32
CA VAL A 102 -10.64 -20.15 -21.38
C VAL A 102 -9.21 -20.38 -21.87
N ASP A 103 -9.02 -20.55 -23.18
CA ASP A 103 -7.72 -20.83 -23.77
C ASP A 103 -6.76 -19.65 -23.61
N GLY A 104 -7.22 -18.42 -23.86
CA GLY A 104 -6.38 -17.24 -23.68
C GLY A 104 -6.05 -16.97 -22.21
N MET A 105 -6.95 -17.27 -21.27
CA MET A 105 -6.63 -17.23 -19.84
C MET A 105 -5.57 -18.27 -19.45
N SER A 106 -5.67 -19.49 -19.98
CA SER A 106 -4.69 -20.56 -19.75
C SER A 106 -3.30 -20.19 -20.29
N ALA A 107 -3.26 -19.62 -21.50
CA ALA A 107 -2.04 -19.10 -22.10
C ALA A 107 -1.41 -17.99 -21.24
N TYR A 108 -2.22 -17.04 -20.75
CA TYR A 108 -1.76 -15.97 -19.87
C TYR A 108 -1.20 -16.50 -18.53
N VAL A 109 -1.89 -17.46 -17.89
CA VAL A 109 -1.38 -18.11 -16.66
C VAL A 109 -0.05 -18.82 -16.91
N THR A 110 0.11 -19.45 -18.07
CA THR A 110 1.37 -20.09 -18.46
C THR A 110 2.49 -19.05 -18.60
N GLN A 111 2.20 -17.89 -19.19
CA GLN A 111 3.16 -16.78 -19.30
C GLN A 111 3.55 -16.21 -17.94
N LEU A 112 2.62 -16.10 -16.99
CA LEU A 112 2.89 -15.62 -15.63
C LEU A 112 3.81 -16.55 -14.82
N ARG A 113 3.94 -17.82 -15.20
CA ARG A 113 4.88 -18.77 -14.58
C ARG A 113 6.29 -18.68 -15.17
N GLY A 114 6.48 -17.88 -16.22
CA GLY A 114 7.77 -17.62 -16.82
C GLY A 114 8.74 -16.87 -15.88
N PRO A 115 10.03 -16.82 -16.23
CA PRO A 115 11.02 -16.10 -15.44
C PRO A 115 10.72 -14.60 -15.41
N LEU A 116 10.94 -13.98 -14.26
CA LEU A 116 10.83 -12.53 -14.11
C LEU A 116 11.98 -11.82 -14.85
N PRO A 117 11.78 -10.56 -15.29
CA PRO A 117 12.86 -9.74 -15.81
C PRO A 117 14.03 -9.63 -14.82
N LYS A 118 15.26 -9.51 -15.30
CA LYS A 118 16.43 -9.31 -14.41
C LYS A 118 16.27 -8.03 -13.58
N GLY A 119 16.52 -8.10 -12.27
CA GLY A 119 16.40 -6.97 -11.33
C GLY A 119 14.97 -6.66 -10.88
N ALA A 120 13.98 -7.45 -11.31
CA ALA A 120 12.58 -7.38 -10.88
C ALA A 120 12.39 -7.51 -9.35
N ASP A 121 13.31 -8.21 -8.71
CA ASP A 121 13.24 -8.62 -7.32
C ASP A 121 14.05 -7.71 -6.38
N ASP A 122 14.74 -6.69 -6.92
CA ASP A 122 15.54 -5.72 -6.15
C ASP A 122 14.70 -4.97 -5.11
N LEU A 123 13.45 -4.67 -5.41
CA LEU A 123 12.51 -3.99 -4.51
C LEU A 123 11.68 -4.95 -3.64
N THR A 124 12.09 -6.20 -3.52
CA THR A 124 11.32 -7.22 -2.78
C THR A 124 12.09 -7.72 -1.57
N LEU A 125 11.48 -8.64 -0.80
CA LEU A 125 12.18 -9.38 0.25
C LEU A 125 13.46 -10.08 -0.25
N HIS A 126 13.49 -10.48 -1.53
CA HIS A 126 14.71 -11.02 -2.11
C HIS A 126 15.82 -9.97 -2.18
N GLY A 127 15.56 -8.80 -2.75
CA GLY A 127 16.55 -7.73 -2.85
C GLY A 127 17.04 -7.21 -1.50
N ALA A 128 16.17 -7.16 -0.49
CA ALA A 128 16.50 -6.62 0.83
C ALA A 128 17.15 -7.62 1.80
N LEU A 129 16.71 -8.88 1.77
CA LEU A 129 17.10 -9.91 2.75
C LEU A 129 17.77 -11.14 2.11
N SER A 130 17.96 -11.14 0.78
CA SER A 130 18.36 -12.32 0.01
C SER A 130 17.43 -13.52 0.22
N ALA A 131 16.19 -13.29 0.67
CA ALA A 131 15.23 -14.34 0.96
C ALA A 131 14.74 -15.00 -0.34
N THR A 132 14.91 -16.32 -0.46
CA THR A 132 14.50 -17.11 -1.63
C THR A 132 13.68 -18.33 -1.25
N GLY A 133 13.00 -18.91 -2.23
CA GLY A 133 12.36 -20.23 -2.11
C GLY A 133 11.43 -20.37 -0.89
N PRO A 134 11.54 -21.47 -0.12
CA PRO A 134 10.69 -21.71 1.05
C PRO A 134 10.77 -20.63 2.13
N LEU A 135 11.95 -20.04 2.37
CA LEU A 135 12.10 -18.99 3.39
C LEU A 135 11.28 -17.75 3.03
N ALA A 136 11.35 -17.30 1.78
CA ALA A 136 10.56 -16.18 1.30
C ALA A 136 9.04 -16.48 1.38
N ALA A 137 8.63 -17.72 1.10
CA ALA A 137 7.24 -18.13 1.23
C ALA A 137 6.76 -18.06 2.69
N VAL A 138 7.53 -18.59 3.64
CA VAL A 138 7.23 -18.54 5.07
C VAL A 138 7.12 -17.09 5.56
N LEU A 139 8.08 -16.24 5.21
CA LEU A 139 8.04 -14.81 5.58
C LEU A 139 6.78 -14.12 5.06
N ARG A 140 6.40 -14.36 3.79
CA ARG A 140 5.17 -13.79 3.21
C ARG A 140 3.92 -14.25 3.96
N VAL A 141 3.82 -15.54 4.29
CA VAL A 141 2.68 -16.08 5.07
C VAL A 141 2.61 -15.45 6.46
N LEU A 142 3.75 -15.31 7.15
CA LEU A 142 3.80 -14.65 8.46
C LEU A 142 3.38 -13.18 8.38
N ILE A 143 3.84 -12.45 7.36
CA ILE A 143 3.45 -11.05 7.13
C ILE A 143 1.95 -10.93 6.87
N VAL A 144 1.40 -11.76 5.97
CA VAL A 144 -0.05 -11.77 5.67
C VAL A 144 -0.86 -12.05 6.93
N GLY A 145 -0.48 -13.08 7.71
CA GLY A 145 -1.13 -13.40 8.97
C GLY A 145 -1.11 -12.26 9.98
N ALA A 146 0.06 -11.62 10.16
CA ALA A 146 0.22 -10.48 11.06
C ALA A 146 -0.64 -9.28 10.64
N VAL A 147 -0.74 -9.01 9.33
CA VAL A 147 -1.55 -7.92 8.76
C VAL A 147 -3.04 -8.18 8.95
N PHE A 148 -3.51 -9.40 8.74
CA PHE A 148 -4.92 -9.75 8.98
C PHE A 148 -5.28 -9.70 10.46
N ALA A 149 -4.39 -10.17 11.35
CA ALA A 149 -4.57 -10.04 12.80
C ALA A 149 -4.62 -8.56 13.24
N ALA A 150 -3.71 -7.73 12.72
CA ALA A 150 -3.69 -6.29 12.97
C ALA A 150 -4.97 -5.61 12.43
N ALA A 151 -5.39 -5.94 11.20
CA ALA A 151 -6.61 -5.41 10.60
C ALA A 151 -7.86 -5.73 11.43
N TYR A 152 -7.98 -6.97 11.90
CA TYR A 152 -9.06 -7.38 12.82
C TYR A 152 -9.02 -6.60 14.14
N ARG A 153 -7.84 -6.37 14.71
CA ARG A 153 -7.68 -5.56 15.93
C ARG A 153 -8.09 -4.11 15.72
N MET A 154 -7.83 -3.57 14.53
CA MET A 154 -8.13 -2.19 14.12
C MET A 154 -9.54 -1.99 13.56
N ARG A 155 -10.43 -3.00 13.60
CA ARG A 155 -11.81 -2.95 13.07
C ARG A 155 -12.67 -1.75 13.55
N ARG A 156 -12.33 -1.18 14.71
CA ARG A 156 -13.00 0.02 15.27
C ARG A 156 -12.53 1.33 14.63
N SER A 157 -11.36 1.36 13.99
CA SER A 157 -10.76 2.52 13.31
C SER A 157 -10.10 2.10 11.99
N PRO A 158 -10.89 1.87 10.92
CA PRO A 158 -10.41 1.25 9.68
C PRO A 158 -9.48 2.14 8.85
N GLY A 159 -9.33 3.42 9.19
CA GLY A 159 -8.53 4.38 8.43
C GLY A 159 -7.07 3.97 8.25
N LEU A 160 -6.52 3.16 9.17
CA LEU A 160 -5.15 2.66 9.08
C LEU A 160 -5.03 1.25 8.46
N VAL A 161 -6.15 0.55 8.25
CA VAL A 161 -6.14 -0.79 7.64
C VAL A 161 -5.72 -0.71 6.18
N VAL A 162 -6.16 0.32 5.45
CA VAL A 162 -5.80 0.52 4.04
C VAL A 162 -4.29 0.75 3.87
N PRO A 163 -3.64 1.73 4.51
CA PRO A 163 -2.20 1.92 4.35
C PRO A 163 -1.38 0.73 4.86
N LEU A 164 -1.78 0.10 5.97
CA LEU A 164 -1.15 -1.14 6.46
C LEU A 164 -1.12 -2.22 5.37
N ALA A 165 -2.26 -2.45 4.72
CA ALA A 165 -2.39 -3.48 3.69
C ALA A 165 -1.70 -3.11 2.37
N ILE A 166 -1.62 -1.83 2.02
CA ILE A 166 -0.81 -1.37 0.88
C ILE A 166 0.66 -1.69 1.11
N ILE A 167 1.22 -1.25 2.25
CA ILE A 167 2.64 -1.48 2.57
C ILE A 167 2.93 -2.98 2.63
N ALA A 168 2.05 -3.75 3.26
CA ALA A 168 2.17 -5.20 3.28
C ALA A 168 2.17 -5.81 1.87
N SER A 169 1.31 -5.33 0.95
CA SER A 169 1.26 -5.81 -0.43
C SER A 169 2.59 -5.58 -1.16
N LEU A 170 3.22 -4.42 -0.95
CA LEU A 170 4.54 -4.13 -1.49
C LEU A 170 5.58 -5.12 -0.95
N VAL A 171 5.67 -5.26 0.38
CA VAL A 171 6.65 -6.15 1.02
C VAL A 171 6.50 -7.60 0.57
N ILE A 172 5.26 -8.13 0.44
CA ILE A 172 5.08 -9.53 0.05
C ILE A 172 5.22 -9.78 -1.45
N SER A 173 5.24 -8.72 -2.27
CA SER A 173 5.26 -8.87 -3.72
C SER A 173 6.52 -9.62 -4.18
N PRO A 174 6.40 -10.60 -5.10
CA PRO A 174 7.55 -11.25 -5.71
C PRO A 174 8.24 -10.38 -6.76
N TYR A 175 7.62 -9.26 -7.13
CA TYR A 175 8.08 -8.35 -8.17
C TYR A 175 7.59 -6.92 -7.92
N LEU A 176 8.50 -5.95 -7.97
CA LEU A 176 8.15 -4.53 -7.95
C LEU A 176 9.05 -3.72 -8.87
N HIS A 177 8.47 -2.70 -9.47
CA HIS A 177 9.21 -1.63 -10.15
C HIS A 177 9.42 -0.44 -9.22
N ALA A 178 10.42 0.39 -9.54
CA ALA A 178 10.63 1.66 -8.85
C ALA A 178 9.36 2.52 -8.77
N SER A 179 8.59 2.57 -9.87
CA SER A 179 7.31 3.28 -9.96
C SER A 179 6.25 2.77 -8.99
N ASP A 180 6.38 1.54 -8.47
CA ASP A 180 5.43 0.95 -7.53
C ASP A 180 5.50 1.62 -6.15
N LEU A 181 6.63 2.27 -5.82
CA LEU A 181 6.81 3.07 -4.60
C LEU A 181 5.87 4.29 -4.52
N CYS A 182 5.15 4.63 -5.61
CA CYS A 182 4.00 5.55 -5.54
C CYS A 182 2.99 5.12 -4.47
N MET A 183 2.81 3.81 -4.29
CA MET A 183 1.92 3.26 -3.27
C MET A 183 2.46 3.49 -1.85
N LEU A 184 3.78 3.48 -1.65
CA LEU A 184 4.39 3.85 -0.37
C LEU A 184 4.14 5.32 -0.04
N ALA A 185 4.22 6.21 -1.04
CA ALA A 185 3.88 7.63 -0.86
C ALA A 185 2.40 7.83 -0.52
N ALA A 186 1.49 7.12 -1.22
CA ALA A 186 0.06 7.14 -0.92
C ALA A 186 -0.25 6.62 0.48
N ALA A 187 0.33 5.48 0.88
CA ALA A 187 0.18 4.92 2.22
C ALA A 187 0.75 5.87 3.28
N GLY A 188 1.91 6.48 3.04
CA GLY A 188 2.51 7.47 3.93
C GLY A 188 1.60 8.69 4.14
N TRP A 189 0.94 9.19 3.10
CA TRP A 189 -0.06 10.24 3.24
C TRP A 189 -1.24 9.80 4.11
N MET A 190 -1.80 8.61 3.88
CA MET A 190 -2.90 8.10 4.71
C MET A 190 -2.48 8.01 6.18
N VAL A 191 -1.28 7.48 6.47
CA VAL A 191 -0.74 7.40 7.84
C VAL A 191 -0.56 8.79 8.43
N TRP A 192 -0.04 9.76 7.68
CA TRP A 192 0.10 11.15 8.13
C TRP A 192 -1.22 11.79 8.57
N GLU A 193 -2.31 11.48 7.86
CA GLU A 193 -3.65 11.99 8.16
C GLU A 193 -4.32 11.28 9.34
N GLU A 194 -4.04 10.00 9.55
CA GLU A 194 -4.58 9.20 10.66
C GLU A 194 -3.78 9.36 11.96
N ARG A 195 -2.46 9.63 11.88
CA ARG A 195 -1.55 9.73 13.02
C ARG A 195 -0.86 11.11 13.05
N PRO A 196 -1.41 12.08 13.81
CA PRO A 196 -0.85 13.43 13.87
C PRO A 196 0.41 13.55 14.73
N ALA A 197 0.72 12.54 15.55
CA ALA A 197 1.87 12.55 16.46
C ALA A 197 3.20 12.65 15.69
N LEU A 198 4.15 13.41 16.23
CA LEU A 198 5.46 13.63 15.62
C LEU A 198 6.24 12.33 15.39
N ALA A 199 6.04 11.32 16.24
CA ALA A 199 6.63 10.00 16.10
C ALA A 199 6.30 9.31 14.75
N TRP A 200 5.17 9.66 14.12
CA TRP A 200 4.82 9.20 12.78
C TRP A 200 5.24 10.18 11.70
N ARG A 201 5.11 11.49 11.96
CA ARG A 201 5.39 12.53 10.97
C ARG A 201 6.86 12.64 10.62
N VAL A 202 7.75 12.62 11.62
CA VAL A 202 9.20 12.75 11.43
C VAL A 202 9.75 11.64 10.50
N PRO A 203 9.51 10.34 10.75
CA PRO A 203 10.01 9.30 9.86
C PRO A 203 9.38 9.38 8.46
N LEU A 204 8.10 9.73 8.33
CA LEU A 204 7.46 9.92 7.02
C LEU A 204 8.10 11.07 6.23
N THR A 205 8.37 12.21 6.86
CA THR A 205 9.09 13.31 6.21
C THR A 205 10.50 12.92 5.82
N LEU A 206 11.20 12.14 6.65
CA LEU A 206 12.54 11.66 6.32
C LEU A 206 12.51 10.76 5.08
N ILE A 207 11.56 9.83 5.01
CA ILE A 207 11.34 8.98 3.83
C ILE A 207 11.11 9.84 2.58
N TRP A 208 10.24 10.85 2.65
CA TRP A 208 9.96 11.74 1.51
C TRP A 208 11.17 12.60 1.11
N VAL A 209 11.98 13.06 2.06
CA VAL A 209 13.22 13.80 1.78
C VAL A 209 14.24 12.90 1.10
N LEU A 210 14.47 11.68 1.62
CA LEU A 210 15.35 10.69 1.02
C LEU A 210 14.91 10.30 -0.40
N ALA A 211 13.60 10.34 -0.64
CA ALA A 211 12.98 10.10 -1.95
C ALA A 211 12.97 11.32 -2.87
N SER A 212 13.54 12.45 -2.47
CA SER A 212 13.49 13.66 -3.29
C SER A 212 14.28 13.47 -4.60
N PRO A 213 13.80 14.06 -5.72
CA PRO A 213 14.53 14.04 -6.99
C PRO A 213 15.94 14.60 -6.87
N TYR A 214 16.14 15.60 -6.01
CA TYR A 214 17.44 16.18 -5.76
C TYR A 214 18.45 15.14 -5.20
N LEU A 215 18.08 14.41 -4.14
CA LEU A 215 18.97 13.39 -3.56
C LEU A 215 19.16 12.20 -4.50
N TYR A 216 18.13 11.86 -5.28
CA TYR A 216 18.25 10.84 -6.32
C TYR A 216 19.28 11.22 -7.40
N LEU A 217 19.18 12.43 -7.96
CA LEU A 217 20.11 12.92 -8.98
C LEU A 217 21.55 13.10 -8.45
N ARG A 218 21.71 13.35 -7.14
CA ARG A 218 23.02 13.40 -6.48
C ARG A 218 23.61 12.02 -6.17
N GLY A 219 22.88 10.92 -6.41
CA GLY A 219 23.32 9.56 -6.06
C GLY A 219 23.33 9.28 -4.55
N VAL A 220 22.62 10.09 -3.76
CA VAL A 220 22.56 9.97 -2.28
C VAL A 220 21.25 9.31 -1.83
N SER A 221 20.23 9.26 -2.69
CA SER A 221 18.99 8.51 -2.43
C SER A 221 19.31 7.03 -2.18
N PRO A 222 18.57 6.37 -1.27
CA PRO A 222 18.68 4.92 -1.09
C PRO A 222 18.57 4.15 -2.40
N HIS A 223 19.38 3.10 -2.52
CA HIS A 223 19.32 2.16 -3.64
C HIS A 223 17.99 1.39 -3.63
N LEU A 224 17.58 0.83 -4.77
CA LEU A 224 16.34 0.04 -4.89
C LEU A 224 16.21 -1.03 -3.79
N LYS A 225 17.26 -1.81 -3.56
CA LYS A 225 17.36 -2.82 -2.49
C LYS A 225 17.20 -2.30 -1.05
N GLN A 226 17.31 -0.99 -0.84
CA GLN A 226 17.19 -0.37 0.48
C GLN A 226 15.76 0.11 0.77
N TRP A 227 14.96 0.40 -0.25
CA TRP A 227 13.57 0.85 -0.08
C TRP A 227 12.67 -0.13 0.70
N PRO A 228 12.77 -1.46 0.49
CA PRO A 228 11.96 -2.41 1.25
C PRO A 228 12.21 -2.37 2.75
N TRP A 229 13.39 -1.91 3.22
CA TRP A 229 13.65 -1.73 4.64
C TRP A 229 12.76 -0.65 5.26
N PHE A 230 12.47 0.43 4.53
CA PHE A 230 11.53 1.46 4.99
C PHE A 230 10.09 0.92 5.02
N GLU A 231 9.72 0.10 4.04
CA GLU A 231 8.41 -0.57 4.01
C GLU A 231 8.25 -1.53 5.18
N ILE A 232 9.25 -2.38 5.45
CA ILE A 232 9.28 -3.32 6.57
C ILE A 232 9.21 -2.55 7.90
N ALA A 233 10.01 -1.49 8.07
CA ALA A 233 10.00 -0.70 9.30
C ALA A 233 8.64 -0.04 9.54
N LEU A 234 8.03 0.55 8.50
CA LEU A 234 6.71 1.17 8.61
C LEU A 234 5.60 0.13 8.85
N LEU A 235 5.69 -1.03 8.21
CA LEU A 235 4.79 -2.16 8.42
C LEU A 235 4.86 -2.66 9.87
N LEU A 236 6.06 -2.90 10.38
CA LEU A 236 6.26 -3.32 11.77
C LEU A 236 5.71 -2.28 12.75
N ALA A 237 5.98 -0.99 12.51
CA ALA A 237 5.45 0.08 13.34
C ALA A 237 3.91 0.08 13.35
N LEU A 238 3.26 -0.11 12.20
CA LEU A 238 1.79 -0.18 12.11
C LEU A 238 1.21 -1.43 12.79
N VAL A 239 1.85 -2.59 12.61
CA VAL A 239 1.45 -3.85 13.28
C VAL A 239 1.58 -3.71 14.80
N ILE A 240 2.71 -3.19 15.29
CA ILE A 240 2.90 -2.94 16.72
C ILE A 240 1.86 -1.93 17.23
N ALA A 241 1.58 -0.86 16.48
CA ALA A 241 0.61 0.16 16.85
C ALA A 241 -0.84 -0.36 16.93
N ALA A 242 -1.14 -1.50 16.30
CA ALA A 242 -2.43 -2.17 16.43
C ALA A 242 -2.63 -2.83 17.80
N TRP A 243 -1.55 -3.26 18.45
CA TRP A 243 -1.55 -3.95 19.73
C TRP A 243 -1.21 -3.03 20.90
N TRP A 244 -0.17 -2.21 20.73
CA TRP A 244 0.23 -1.19 21.68
C TRP A 244 0.13 0.18 21.02
N PRO A 245 -0.80 1.05 21.45
CA PRO A 245 -0.82 2.42 20.95
C PRO A 245 0.48 3.11 21.39
N LEU A 246 1.44 3.19 20.45
CA LEU A 246 2.78 3.76 20.62
C LEU A 246 2.78 5.22 21.15
N THR A 247 1.61 5.86 21.19
CA THR A 247 1.42 7.27 21.58
C THR A 247 0.28 7.48 22.58
N ALA A 248 0.03 6.53 23.49
CA ALA A 248 -1.02 6.61 24.53
C ALA A 248 -1.01 7.94 25.33
N TRP A 249 0.14 8.61 25.44
CA TRP A 249 0.31 9.87 26.18
C TRP A 249 0.08 11.17 25.39
N ALA A 250 0.15 11.14 24.06
CA ALA A 250 0.04 12.34 23.22
C ALA A 250 -1.36 12.50 22.60
N ASP A 251 -2.04 11.39 22.28
CA ASP A 251 -3.37 11.41 21.67
C ASP A 251 -4.51 11.62 22.70
N SER A 252 -4.25 11.39 24.00
CA SER A 252 -5.23 11.59 25.08
C SER A 252 -5.54 13.07 25.35
N ARG A 253 -4.59 13.97 25.13
CA ARG A 253 -4.75 15.42 25.39
C ARG A 253 -5.56 16.19 24.34
N ARG A 254 -6.01 15.54 23.26
CA ARG A 254 -6.77 16.20 22.18
C ARG A 254 -8.18 15.66 21.94
N ARG A 255 -8.65 14.70 22.75
CA ARG A 255 -10.09 14.38 22.80
C ARG A 255 -10.76 15.32 23.79
N ALA A 256 -11.02 16.55 23.35
CA ALA A 256 -12.04 17.36 24.00
C ALA A 256 -13.41 16.70 23.75
N PRO A 257 -14.30 16.65 24.75
CA PRO A 257 -15.62 16.03 24.59
C PRO A 257 -16.47 16.86 23.61
N ALA A 258 -17.17 16.15 22.74
CA ALA A 258 -18.42 16.62 22.14
C ALA A 258 -19.56 15.96 22.91
#